data_AF-A0A846DP37-F1
#
_entry.id   AF-A0A846DP37-F1
#
_cell.length_a   1.000
_cell.length_b   1.000
_cell.length_c   1.000
_cell.angle_alpha   90.00
_cell.angle_beta   90.00
_cell.angle_gamma   90.00
#
_symmetry.space_group_name_H-M   'P 1'
#
loop_
_entity.id
_entity.type
_entity.pdbx_description
1 polymer ?
#
loop_
_entity_poly.entity_id
_entity_poly.type
_entity_poly.pdbx_seq_one_letter_code
_entity_poly.pdbx_strand_id
1 'polypeptide(L)'
;MIPFALTFAAVFSLGAGLISLLTVMPQLGKLGKTISESFTQAPGLDLILSVIVWIPWLISGLLVGWVGVLAALVGQILALQLWIVAHELVHSEAVQGPRIVSYLNQRFGWWRNHLALWVTAVSVP
;
A
#
# COMPACT_ATOMS: atom_id res chain seq x y z
N MET A 1 14.81 19.55 -2.25
CA MET A 1 15.24 18.22 -2.76
C MET A 1 15.63 17.26 -1.64
N ILE A 2 16.63 17.59 -0.81
CA ILE A 2 17.04 16.76 0.34
C ILE A 2 15.87 16.38 1.29
N PRO A 3 15.04 17.32 1.78
CA PRO A 3 13.94 16.97 2.68
C PRO A 3 12.94 16.01 2.04
N PHE A 4 12.62 16.23 0.76
CA PHE A 4 11.72 15.36 -0.01
C PHE A 4 12.28 13.93 -0.11
N ALA A 5 13.54 13.78 -0.55
CA ALA A 5 14.15 12.48 -0.75
C ALA A 5 14.27 11.67 0.56
N LEU A 6 14.60 12.34 1.66
CA LEU A 6 14.69 11.70 2.98
C LEU A 6 13.31 11.25 3.49
N THR A 7 12.30 12.12 3.42
CA THR A 7 10.94 11.76 3.82
C THR A 7 10.39 10.64 2.95
N PHE A 8 10.59 10.73 1.63
CA PHE A 8 10.23 9.68 0.69
C PHE A 8 10.85 8.34 1.07
N ALA A 9 12.18 8.30 1.24
CA ALA A 9 12.90 7.07 1.56
C ALA A 9 12.48 6.49 2.91
N ALA A 10 12.27 7.33 3.92
CA ALA A 10 11.82 6.92 5.24
C ALA A 10 10.42 6.29 5.19
N VAL A 11 9.45 6.96 4.57
CA VAL A 11 8.06 6.48 4.49
C VAL A 11 7.97 5.24 3.60
N PHE A 12 8.68 5.22 2.46
CA PHE A 12 8.76 4.06 1.59
C PHE A 12 9.32 2.84 2.32
N SER A 13 10.44 3.00 3.03
CA SER A 13 11.10 1.89 3.72
C SER A 13 10.25 1.36 4.88
N LEU A 14 9.62 2.26 5.64
CA LEU A 14 8.69 1.90 6.71
C LEU A 14 7.48 1.14 6.18
N GLY A 15 6.83 1.66 5.12
CA GLY A 15 5.67 1.03 4.51
C GLY A 15 5.99 -0.33 3.91
N ALA A 16 7.04 -0.41 3.09
CA ALA A 16 7.48 -1.66 2.48
C ALA A 16 7.89 -2.70 3.53
N GLY A 17 8.63 -2.29 4.56
CA GLY A 17 9.05 -3.17 5.66
C GLY A 17 7.87 -3.70 6.46
N LEU A 18 6.94 -2.83 6.87
CA LEU A 18 5.78 -3.21 7.66
C LEU A 18 4.83 -4.13 6.87
N ILE A 19 4.52 -3.80 5.63
CA ILE A 19 3.64 -4.63 4.79
C ILE A 19 4.29 -6.00 4.53
N SER A 20 5.61 -6.04 4.27
CA SER A 20 6.33 -7.31 4.08
C SER A 20 6.28 -8.16 5.35
N LEU A 21 6.53 -7.55 6.52
CA LEU A 21 6.41 -8.22 7.81
C LEU A 21 5.00 -8.79 8.01
N LEU A 22 3.96 -8.00 7.79
CA LEU A 22 2.57 -8.43 7.94
C LEU A 22 2.20 -9.54 6.96
N THR A 23 2.77 -9.56 5.76
CA THR A 23 2.54 -10.62 4.76
C THR A 23 3.13 -11.96 5.20
N VAL A 24 4.31 -11.94 5.84
CA VAL A 24 5.02 -13.17 6.25
C VAL A 24 4.63 -13.63 7.66
N MET A 25 4.17 -12.72 8.52
CA MET A 25 3.85 -12.99 9.93
C MET A 25 2.94 -14.22 10.16
N PRO A 26 1.86 -14.48 9.38
CA PRO A 26 1.00 -15.65 9.58
C PRO A 26 1.70 -16.98 9.32
N GLN A 27 2.85 -16.96 8.63
CA GLN A 27 3.63 -18.14 8.26
C GLN A 27 4.60 -18.58 9.37
N LEU A 28 4.84 -17.72 10.37
CA LEU A 28 5.79 -17.95 11.47
C LEU A 28 5.27 -18.88 12.59
N GLY A 29 4.12 -19.53 12.38
CA GLY A 29 3.52 -20.49 13.31
C GLY A 29 2.28 -19.95 14.02
N LYS A 30 1.86 -20.64 15.11
CA LYS A 30 0.57 -20.37 15.77
C LYS A 30 0.45 -18.94 16.31
N LEU A 31 1.50 -18.43 16.96
CA LEU A 31 1.53 -17.07 17.49
C LEU A 31 1.37 -16.03 16.37
N GLY A 32 2.07 -16.20 15.24
CA GLY A 32 1.97 -15.30 14.09
C GLY A 32 0.56 -15.26 13.49
N LYS A 33 -0.12 -16.41 13.42
CA LYS A 33 -1.52 -16.48 12.98
C LYS A 33 -2.46 -15.74 13.93
N THR A 34 -2.35 -15.98 15.24
CA THR A 34 -3.19 -15.29 16.24
C THR A 34 -3.00 -13.78 16.22
N ILE A 35 -1.75 -13.31 16.10
CA ILE A 35 -1.48 -11.87 15.98
C ILE A 35 -2.09 -11.32 14.67
N SER A 36 -1.94 -12.04 13.55
CA SER A 36 -2.54 -11.64 12.28
C SER A 36 -4.07 -11.60 12.32
N GLU A 37 -4.70 -12.53 13.01
CA GLU A 37 -6.15 -12.57 13.19
C GLU A 37 -6.63 -11.37 14.02
N SER A 38 -5.89 -11.01 15.08
CA SER A 38 -6.17 -9.81 15.87
C SER A 38 -6.02 -8.53 15.03
N PHE A 39 -5.01 -8.47 14.18
CA PHE A 39 -4.73 -7.34 13.28
C PHE A 39 -5.69 -7.24 12.08
N THR A 40 -6.43 -8.29 11.76
CA THR A 40 -7.44 -8.29 10.69
C THR A 40 -8.84 -7.98 11.21
N GLN A 41 -9.00 -7.77 12.52
CA GLN A 41 -10.24 -7.38 13.17
C GLN A 41 -10.13 -5.97 13.75
N ALA A 42 -11.27 -5.29 13.90
CA ALA A 42 -11.30 -4.02 14.64
C ALA A 42 -11.02 -4.29 16.14
N PRO A 43 -10.25 -3.44 16.85
CA PRO A 43 -9.64 -2.18 16.39
C PRO A 43 -8.22 -2.34 15.79
N GLY A 44 -7.67 -3.55 15.75
CA GLY A 44 -6.29 -3.81 15.30
C GLY A 44 -6.04 -3.40 13.86
N LEU A 45 -7.00 -3.66 12.98
CA LEU A 45 -6.94 -3.27 11.57
C LEU A 45 -6.84 -1.74 11.41
N ASP A 46 -7.66 -1.00 12.16
CA ASP A 46 -7.68 0.47 12.11
C ASP A 46 -6.37 1.08 12.60
N LEU A 47 -5.76 0.48 13.63
CA LEU A 47 -4.47 0.89 14.15
C LEU A 47 -3.36 0.72 13.11
N ILE A 48 -3.32 -0.43 12.43
CA ILE A 48 -2.31 -0.70 11.40
C ILE A 48 -2.48 0.23 10.20
N LEU A 49 -3.72 0.39 9.73
CA LEU A 49 -4.01 1.32 8.65
C LEU A 49 -3.65 2.76 9.02
N SER A 50 -3.86 3.15 10.28
CA SER A 50 -3.45 4.47 10.75
C SER A 50 -1.95 4.69 10.65
N VAL A 51 -1.16 3.70 11.09
CA VAL A 51 0.31 3.73 11.04
C VAL A 51 0.84 3.73 9.60
N ILE A 52 0.16 3.01 8.69
CA ILE A 52 0.60 2.92 7.29
C ILE A 52 0.18 4.14 6.48
N VAL A 53 -1.03 4.68 6.68
CA VAL A 53 -1.66 5.63 5.76
C VAL A 53 -1.53 7.07 6.25
N TRP A 54 -2.31 7.48 7.26
CA TRP A 54 -2.46 8.91 7.58
C TRP A 54 -1.45 9.42 8.62
N ILE A 55 -0.98 8.59 9.56
CA ILE A 55 0.02 9.00 10.56
C ILE A 55 1.31 9.50 9.89
N PRO A 56 1.86 8.81 8.87
CA PRO A 56 3.02 9.31 8.13
C PRO A 56 2.78 10.68 7.47
N TRP A 57 1.56 10.94 6.98
CA TRP A 57 1.20 12.24 6.41
C TRP A 57 1.19 13.33 7.46
N LEU A 58 0.59 13.06 8.62
CA LEU A 58 0.55 14.01 9.73
C LEU A 58 1.96 14.33 10.22
N ILE A 59 2.77 13.31 10.52
CA ILE A 59 4.13 13.50 11.03
C ILE A 59 5.01 14.24 10.02
N SER A 60 4.99 13.82 8.75
CA SER A 60 5.78 14.48 7.70
C SER A 60 5.32 15.91 7.43
N GLY A 61 4.02 16.17 7.48
CA GLY A 61 3.44 17.50 7.38
C GLY A 61 3.84 18.43 8.52
N LEU A 62 3.87 17.93 9.76
CA LEU A 62 4.31 18.71 10.92
C LEU A 62 5.81 19.04 10.88
N LEU A 63 6.65 18.12 10.38
CA LEU A 63 8.10 18.29 10.37
C LEU A 63 8.63 19.09 9.18
N VAL A 64 8.03 18.91 8.00
CA VAL A 64 8.58 19.39 6.72
C VAL A 64 7.52 20.13 5.87
N GLY A 65 6.33 20.35 6.42
CA GLY A 65 5.21 20.98 5.72
C GLY A 65 4.67 20.13 4.57
N TRP A 66 4.06 20.79 3.59
CA TRP A 66 3.45 20.15 2.42
C TRP A 66 4.41 19.31 1.58
N VAL A 67 5.71 19.66 1.57
CA VAL A 67 6.74 18.87 0.88
C VAL A 67 6.87 17.49 1.52
N GLY A 68 6.76 17.40 2.84
CA GLY A 68 6.78 16.13 3.56
C GLY A 68 5.56 15.27 3.23
N VAL A 69 4.37 15.87 3.20
CA VAL A 69 3.12 15.17 2.83
C VAL A 69 3.20 14.58 1.42
N LEU A 70 3.65 15.37 0.44
CA LEU A 70 3.81 14.90 -0.94
C LEU A 70 4.86 13.78 -1.04
N ALA A 71 5.99 13.91 -0.34
CA ALA A 71 7.03 12.88 -0.30
C ALA A 71 6.51 11.56 0.31
N ALA A 72 5.74 11.66 1.40
CA ALA A 72 5.13 10.51 2.06
C ALA A 72 4.11 9.81 1.16
N LEU A 73 3.26 10.57 0.47
CA LEU A 73 2.25 10.04 -0.44
C LEU A 73 2.89 9.31 -1.64
N VAL A 74 3.92 9.90 -2.25
CA VAL A 74 4.68 9.23 -3.33
C VAL A 74 5.38 7.97 -2.83
N GLY A 75 5.95 8.01 -1.62
CA GLY A 75 6.56 6.86 -0.96
C GLY A 75 5.59 5.69 -0.76
N GLN A 76 4.40 5.97 -0.23
CA GLN A 76 3.37 4.96 -0.01
C GLN A 76 2.81 4.40 -1.30
N ILE A 77 2.54 5.24 -2.31
CA ILE A 77 2.08 4.79 -3.62
C ILE A 77 3.09 3.81 -4.20
N LEU A 78 4.39 4.15 -4.20
CA LEU A 78 5.42 3.27 -4.72
C LEU A 78 5.56 1.98 -3.91
N ALA A 79 5.50 2.06 -2.58
CA ALA A 79 5.53 0.87 -1.73
C ALA A 79 4.35 -0.07 -2.02
N LEU A 80 3.14 0.47 -2.17
CA LEU A 80 1.93 -0.29 -2.51
C LEU A 80 2.05 -0.94 -3.89
N GLN A 81 2.46 -0.19 -4.92
CA GLN A 81 2.61 -0.72 -6.28
C GLN A 81 3.64 -1.85 -6.33
N LEU A 82 4.79 -1.68 -5.68
CA LEU A 82 5.81 -2.74 -5.60
C LEU A 82 5.32 -3.95 -4.84
N TRP A 83 4.59 -3.76 -3.73
CA TRP A 83 4.00 -4.88 -3.00
C TRP A 83 2.96 -5.63 -3.84
N ILE A 84 2.09 -4.94 -4.58
CA ILE A 84 1.11 -5.58 -5.47
C ILE A 84 1.81 -6.46 -6.49
N VAL A 85 2.86 -5.94 -7.16
CA VAL A 85 3.64 -6.70 -8.14
C VAL A 85 4.29 -7.91 -7.48
N ALA A 86 4.97 -7.72 -6.34
CA ALA A 86 5.61 -8.82 -5.62
C ALA A 86 4.59 -9.89 -5.17
N HIS A 87 3.45 -9.47 -4.65
CA HIS A 87 2.40 -10.36 -4.19
C HIS A 87 1.78 -11.16 -5.34
N GLU A 88 1.53 -10.53 -6.50
CA GLU A 88 1.05 -11.21 -7.71
C GLU A 88 2.07 -12.22 -8.25
N LEU A 89 3.36 -11.90 -8.23
CA LEU A 89 4.42 -12.83 -8.65
C LEU A 89 4.48 -14.07 -7.75
N VAL A 90 4.36 -13.89 -6.43
CA VAL A 90 4.36 -15.00 -5.46
C VAL A 90 3.09 -15.86 -5.59
N HIS A 91 1.95 -15.25 -5.91
CA HIS A 91 0.66 -15.94 -6.05
C HIS A 91 0.24 -16.08 -7.52
N SER A 92 1.17 -16.50 -8.38
CA SER A 92 0.95 -16.59 -9.84
C SER A 92 -0.23 -17.47 -10.24
N GLU A 93 -0.56 -18.51 -9.45
CA GLU A 93 -1.73 -19.37 -9.68
C GLU A 93 -3.05 -18.59 -9.60
N ALA A 94 -3.16 -17.67 -8.62
CA ALA A 94 -4.35 -16.82 -8.47
C ALA A 94 -4.46 -15.75 -9.57
N VAL A 95 -3.33 -15.34 -10.14
CA VAL A 95 -3.25 -14.35 -11.22
C VAL A 95 -3.80 -14.91 -12.55
N GLN A 96 -3.67 -16.21 -12.79
CA GLN A 96 -4.10 -16.86 -14.04
C GLN A 96 -5.62 -17.09 -14.14
N GLY A 97 -6.37 -16.90 -13.05
CA GLY A 97 -7.83 -17.05 -13.02
C GLY A 97 -8.61 -15.91 -13.69
N PRO A 98 -9.96 -15.99 -13.72
CA PRO A 98 -10.82 -14.92 -14.20
C PRO A 98 -10.66 -13.66 -13.33
N ARG A 99 -10.20 -12.55 -13.92
CA ARG A 99 -10.02 -11.26 -13.22
C ARG A 99 -10.85 -10.16 -13.86
N ILE A 100 -11.44 -9.31 -13.03
CA ILE A 100 -12.16 -8.09 -13.45
C ILE A 100 -11.25 -7.20 -14.31
N VAL A 101 -9.98 -7.07 -13.93
CA VAL A 101 -9.00 -6.26 -14.67
C VAL A 101 -8.81 -6.76 -16.11
N SER A 102 -8.79 -8.09 -16.32
CA SER A 102 -8.64 -8.68 -17.66
C SER A 102 -9.82 -8.35 -18.55
N TYR A 103 -11.04 -8.47 -18.03
CA TYR A 103 -12.26 -8.10 -18.74
C TYR A 103 -12.30 -6.59 -19.08
N LEU A 104 -12.01 -5.72 -18.11
CA LEU A 104 -12.00 -4.26 -18.33
C LEU A 104 -10.91 -3.85 -19.32
N ASN A 105 -9.72 -4.44 -19.23
CA ASN A 105 -8.62 -4.17 -20.16
C ASN A 105 -8.97 -4.63 -21.58
N GLN A 106 -9.65 -5.76 -21.75
CA GLN A 106 -10.13 -6.22 -23.06
C GLN A 106 -11.15 -5.26 -23.67
N ARG A 107 -12.04 -4.69 -22.85
CA ARG A 107 -13.11 -3.80 -23.34
C ARG A 107 -12.66 -2.37 -23.60
N PHE A 108 -11.84 -1.81 -22.72
CA PHE A 108 -11.49 -0.37 -22.75
C PHE A 108 -10.02 -0.12 -23.09
N GLY A 109 -9.16 -1.12 -23.04
CA GLY A 109 -7.71 -0.97 -23.14
C GLY A 109 -7.08 -0.63 -21.78
N TRP A 110 -5.88 -1.15 -21.55
CA TRP A 110 -5.19 -1.04 -20.26
C TRP A 110 -5.01 0.41 -19.79
N TRP A 111 -4.57 1.31 -20.68
CA TRP A 111 -4.36 2.72 -20.33
C TRP A 111 -5.64 3.44 -19.88
N ARG A 112 -6.76 3.22 -20.59
CA ARG A 112 -8.03 3.88 -20.25
C ARG A 112 -8.59 3.35 -18.94
N ASN A 113 -8.47 2.05 -18.71
CA ASN A 113 -8.85 1.43 -17.44
C ASN A 113 -7.99 1.95 -16.28
N HIS A 114 -6.67 2.02 -16.45
CA HIS A 114 -5.76 2.47 -15.40
C HIS A 114 -5.93 3.97 -15.10
N LEU A 115 -6.07 4.82 -16.11
CA LEU A 115 -6.36 6.24 -15.92
C LEU A 115 -7.70 6.46 -15.22
N ALA A 116 -8.72 5.67 -15.56
CA ALA A 116 -10.01 5.76 -14.89
C ALA A 116 -9.86 5.54 -13.38
N LEU A 117 -9.07 4.55 -12.95
CA LEU A 117 -8.79 4.29 -11.53
C LEU A 117 -8.17 5.51 -10.84
N TRP A 118 -7.13 6.11 -11.44
CA TRP A 118 -6.47 7.29 -10.87
C TRP A 118 -7.37 8.50 -10.77
N VAL A 119 -8.22 8.74 -11.77
CA VAL A 119 -9.19 9.84 -11.76
C VAL A 119 -10.26 9.60 -10.68
N THR A 120 -10.78 8.37 -10.59
CA THR A 120 -11.79 8.04 -9.58
C THR A 120 -11.24 7.99 -8.16
N ALA A 121 -9.95 7.71 -7.97
CA ALA A 121 -9.32 7.68 -6.65
C ALA A 121 -9.45 9.02 -5.91
N VAL A 122 -9.46 10.14 -6.64
CA VAL A 122 -9.67 11.48 -6.07
C VAL A 122 -11.12 11.69 -5.61
N SER A 123 -12.06 10.90 -6.10
CA SER A 123 -13.49 11.01 -5.80
C SER A 123 -13.93 10.17 -4.59
N VAL A 124 -13.08 9.25 -4.12
CA VAL A 124 -13.39 8.42 -2.95
C VAL A 124 -13.06 9.21 -1.69
N PRO A 125 -14.00 9.34 -0.73
CA PRO A 125 -13.78 10.05 0.52
C PRO A 125 -12.74 9.38 1.43
#